data_AF-A0A7S1F6D7-F1
#
_entry.id   AF-A0A7S1F6D7-F1
#
_cell.length_a   1.000
_cell.length_b   1.000
_cell.length_c   1.000
_cell.angle_alpha   90.00
_cell.angle_beta   90.00
_cell.angle_gamma   90.00
#
_symmetry.space_group_name_H-M   'P 1'
#
loop_
_entity.id
_entity.type
_entity.pdbx_description
1 polymer ?
#
loop_
_entity_poly.entity_id
_entity_poly.type
_entity_poly.pdbx_seq_one_letter_code
_entity_poly.pdbx_strand_id
1 'polypeptide(L)'
;LKPFVIETLGILTMWRIVQDVGRNLGRTNQDVSPWSQILEDNWYNSPEDLADTSPEELSSLGLPLRFAKDLLKAAQSSSGRSESGGGKSRGKDWSRDSVKESGKGKGKDKGKDKGKDKGK
;
A
#
# COMPACT_ATOMS: atom_id res chain seq x y z
N LEU A 1 -27.62 17.85 8.17
CA LEU A 1 -26.81 16.99 9.07
C LEU A 1 -25.37 17.13 8.61
N LYS A 2 -24.46 17.51 9.53
CA LYS A 2 -23.14 18.09 9.24
C LYS A 2 -22.21 17.10 8.51
N PRO A 3 -21.36 17.55 7.57
CA PRO A 3 -20.27 16.72 7.08
C PRO A 3 -19.22 16.61 8.21
N PHE A 4 -19.06 15.42 8.78
CA PHE A 4 -18.03 15.17 9.78
C PHE A 4 -16.69 14.99 9.04
N VAL A 5 -16.11 16.11 8.61
CA VAL A 5 -14.73 16.15 8.12
C VAL A 5 -13.86 16.11 9.37
N ILE A 6 -13.33 14.93 9.71
CA ILE A 6 -12.33 14.82 10.77
C ILE A 6 -11.03 15.37 10.21
N GLU A 7 -10.81 16.64 10.49
CA GLU A 7 -9.57 17.37 10.34
C GLU A 7 -8.50 16.70 11.24
N THR A 8 -7.89 15.63 10.73
CA THR A 8 -6.98 14.79 11.52
C THR A 8 -5.53 15.20 11.25
N LEU A 9 -5.03 16.06 12.13
CA LEU A 9 -3.62 16.39 12.30
C LEU A 9 -2.82 15.11 12.60
N GLY A 10 -2.09 14.55 11.63
CA GLY A 10 -0.99 13.61 11.88
C GLY A 10 -1.30 12.25 12.53
N ILE A 11 -2.56 11.95 12.89
CA ILE A 11 -2.95 10.63 13.41
C ILE A 11 -3.17 9.70 12.21
N LEU A 12 -2.39 8.62 12.11
CA LEU A 12 -2.66 7.57 11.12
C LEU A 12 -4.03 6.97 11.41
N THR A 13 -4.97 7.14 10.49
CA THR A 13 -6.28 6.49 10.56
C THR A 13 -6.16 5.01 10.16
N MET A 14 -7.03 4.14 10.70
CA MET A 14 -7.10 2.72 10.29
C MET A 14 -7.19 2.59 8.76
N TRP A 15 -8.01 3.43 8.13
CA TRP A 15 -8.14 3.49 6.67
C TRP A 15 -6.82 3.79 5.95
N ARG A 16 -5.95 4.63 6.52
CA ARG A 16 -4.64 4.93 5.93
C ARG A 16 -3.72 3.72 5.98
N ILE A 17 -3.71 3.01 7.10
CA ILE A 17 -2.92 1.79 7.31
C ILE A 17 -3.39 0.68 6.35
N VAL A 18 -4.70 0.46 6.24
CA VAL A 18 -5.31 -0.49 5.30
C VAL A 18 -4.88 -0.21 3.86
N GLN A 19 -4.89 1.06 3.44
CA GLN A 19 -4.43 1.45 2.11
C GLN A 19 -2.94 1.22 1.91
N ASP A 20 -2.09 1.56 2.88
CA ASP A 20 -0.64 1.39 2.74
C ASP A 20 -0.25 -0.10 2.69
N VAL A 21 -0.90 -0.95 3.50
CA VAL A 21 -0.75 -2.41 3.42
C VAL A 21 -1.26 -2.94 2.08
N GLY A 22 -2.41 -2.46 1.62
CA GLY A 22 -2.96 -2.80 0.30
C GLY A 22 -1.97 -2.50 -0.83
N ARG A 23 -1.41 -1.30 -0.84
CA ARG A 23 -0.41 -0.85 -1.83
C ARG A 23 0.85 -1.71 -1.79
N ASN A 24 1.35 -2.03 -0.59
CA ASN A 24 2.52 -2.90 -0.43
C ASN A 24 2.28 -4.32 -0.98
N LEU A 25 1.03 -4.77 -0.99
CA LEU A 25 0.61 -6.04 -1.58
C LEU A 25 0.20 -5.93 -3.06
N GLY A 26 0.34 -4.75 -3.68
CA GLY A 26 -0.02 -4.52 -5.08
C GLY A 26 -1.53 -4.42 -5.33
N ARG A 27 -2.32 -4.10 -4.32
CA ARG A 27 -3.77 -3.95 -4.39
C ARG A 27 -4.20 -2.49 -4.46
N THR A 28 -5.32 -2.25 -5.11
CA THR A 28 -5.90 -0.90 -5.22
C THR A 28 -6.71 -0.55 -3.98
N ASN A 29 -7.01 0.74 -3.81
CA ASN A 29 -7.87 1.22 -2.73
C ASN A 29 -9.29 0.59 -2.80
N GLN A 30 -9.80 0.26 -3.98
CA GLN A 30 -11.10 -0.40 -4.15
C GLN A 30 -11.07 -1.85 -3.65
N ASP A 31 -9.97 -2.56 -3.89
CA ASP A 31 -9.83 -3.97 -3.46
C ASP A 31 -9.76 -4.11 -1.93
N VAL A 32 -9.21 -3.11 -1.25
CA VAL A 32 -9.04 -3.13 0.22
C VAL A 32 -10.19 -2.45 0.96
N SER A 33 -11.07 -1.73 0.25
CA SER A 33 -12.24 -1.07 0.84
C SER A 33 -13.13 -2.03 1.64
N PRO A 34 -13.46 -3.24 1.13
CA PRO A 34 -14.27 -4.19 1.90
C PRO A 34 -13.60 -4.63 3.21
N TRP A 35 -12.27 -4.65 3.27
CA TRP A 35 -11.55 -5.04 4.49
C TRP A 35 -11.57 -3.95 5.55
N SER A 36 -11.57 -2.67 5.16
CA SER A 36 -11.81 -1.57 6.11
C SER A 36 -13.18 -1.68 6.73
N GLN A 37 -14.21 -1.99 5.92
CA GLN A 37 -15.57 -2.17 6.42
C GLN A 37 -15.65 -3.33 7.42
N ILE A 38 -15.03 -4.49 7.11
CA ILE A 38 -14.98 -5.61 8.06
C ILE A 38 -14.32 -5.19 9.39
N LEU A 39 -13.25 -4.40 9.35
CA LEU A 39 -12.59 -3.92 10.57
C LEU A 39 -13.50 -3.01 11.38
N GLU A 40 -14.16 -2.04 10.74
CA GLU A 40 -15.10 -1.12 11.37
C GLU A 40 -16.33 -1.84 11.96
N ASP A 41 -16.89 -2.79 11.22
CA ASP A 41 -18.03 -3.63 11.64
C ASP A 41 -17.71 -4.48 12.87
N ASN A 42 -16.43 -4.79 13.09
CA ASN A 42 -15.92 -5.53 14.26
C ASN A 42 -15.25 -4.62 15.31
N TRP A 43 -15.53 -3.31 15.26
CA TRP A 43 -15.03 -2.29 16.19
C TRP A 43 -13.50 -2.05 16.21
N TYR A 44 -12.77 -2.50 15.18
CA TYR A 44 -11.36 -2.16 14.99
C TYR A 44 -11.22 -0.81 14.29
N ASN A 45 -11.40 0.28 15.03
CA ASN A 45 -11.45 1.64 14.50
C ASN A 45 -10.09 2.33 14.48
N SER A 46 -9.14 1.82 15.26
CA SER A 46 -7.81 2.37 15.47
C SER A 46 -6.74 1.26 15.49
N PRO A 47 -5.48 1.56 15.13
CA PRO A 47 -4.39 0.58 15.22
C PRO A 47 -4.17 0.04 16.64
N GLU A 48 -4.60 0.77 17.67
CA GLU A 48 -4.52 0.36 19.08
C GLU A 48 -5.47 -0.81 19.38
N ASP A 49 -6.64 -0.84 18.72
CA ASP A 49 -7.62 -1.93 18.85
C ASP A 49 -7.07 -3.28 18.36
N LEU A 50 -6.00 -3.26 17.56
CA LEU A 50 -5.34 -4.43 17.01
C LEU A 50 -4.18 -4.95 17.88
N ALA A 51 -3.88 -4.32 19.02
CA ALA A 51 -2.68 -4.60 19.80
C ALA A 51 -2.61 -6.05 20.31
N ASP A 52 -3.76 -6.61 20.70
CA ASP A 52 -3.89 -7.97 21.25
C ASP A 52 -4.51 -8.96 20.25
N THR A 53 -4.75 -8.53 19.01
CA THR A 53 -5.37 -9.36 17.98
C THR A 53 -4.34 -10.22 17.25
N SER A 54 -4.70 -11.48 17.00
CA SER A 54 -3.92 -12.40 16.19
C SER A 54 -4.24 -12.32 14.68
N PRO A 55 -3.30 -12.66 13.79
CA PRO A 55 -3.58 -12.75 12.35
C PRO A 55 -4.72 -13.72 12.01
N GLU A 56 -4.86 -14.81 12.78
CA GLU A 56 -5.86 -15.85 12.60
C GLU A 56 -7.27 -15.36 12.94
N GLU A 57 -7.43 -14.51 13.96
CA GLU A 57 -8.70 -13.87 14.30
C GLU A 57 -9.17 -12.97 13.17
N LEU A 58 -8.29 -12.07 12.67
CA LEU A 58 -8.61 -11.22 11.52
C LEU A 58 -8.94 -12.05 10.27
N SER A 59 -8.24 -13.17 10.08
CA SER A 59 -8.52 -14.06 8.97
C SER A 59 -9.90 -14.73 9.09
N SER A 60 -10.33 -15.02 10.31
CA SER A 60 -11.65 -15.60 10.58
C SER A 60 -12.80 -14.62 10.31
N LEU A 61 -12.52 -13.31 10.36
CA LEU A 61 -13.44 -12.24 9.96
C LEU A 61 -13.54 -12.07 8.43
N GLY A 62 -12.72 -12.79 7.66
CA GLY A 62 -12.72 -12.74 6.19
C GLY A 62 -11.59 -11.92 5.57
N LEU A 63 -10.63 -11.43 6.37
CA LEU A 63 -9.43 -10.79 5.81
C LEU A 63 -8.48 -11.88 5.27
N PRO A 64 -7.80 -11.65 4.12
CA PRO A 64 -6.76 -12.57 3.68
C PRO A 64 -5.63 -12.65 4.71
N LEU A 65 -5.22 -13.85 5.13
CA LEU A 65 -4.20 -14.06 6.17
C LEU A 65 -2.90 -13.26 5.95
N ARG A 66 -2.45 -13.14 4.69
CA ARG A 66 -1.28 -12.32 4.34
C ARG A 66 -1.52 -10.84 4.65
N PHE A 67 -2.70 -10.32 4.33
CA PHE A 67 -3.09 -8.95 4.62
C PHE A 67 -3.16 -8.72 6.14
N ALA A 68 -3.77 -9.64 6.90
CA ALA A 68 -3.84 -9.56 8.36
C ALA A 68 -2.45 -9.45 9.02
N LYS A 69 -1.48 -10.27 8.57
CA LYS A 69 -0.10 -10.22 9.08
C LYS A 69 0.59 -8.88 8.81
N ASP A 70 0.45 -8.35 7.60
CA ASP A 70 1.05 -7.05 7.26
C ASP A 70 0.33 -5.88 7.94
N LEU A 71 -0.98 -5.99 8.16
CA LEU A 71 -1.78 -5.00 8.91
C LEU A 71 -1.31 -4.87 10.36
N LEU A 72 -1.16 -5.98 11.08
CA LEU A 72 -0.70 -5.96 12.47
C LEU A 72 0.70 -5.36 12.61
N LYS A 73 1.62 -5.70 11.68
CA LYS A 73 2.96 -5.09 11.64
C LYS A 73 2.91 -3.58 11.39
N ALA A 74 2.05 -3.14 10.47
CA ALA A 74 1.89 -1.73 10.16
C ALA A 74 1.25 -0.96 11.34
N ALA A 75 0.26 -1.55 12.01
CA ALA A 75 -0.36 -1.00 13.21
C ALA A 75 0.67 -0.83 14.36
N GLN A 76 1.50 -1.85 14.60
CA GLN A 76 2.57 -1.78 15.62
C GLN A 76 3.59 -0.68 15.31
N SER A 77 4.03 -0.56 14.04
CA SER A 77 4.95 0.50 13.60
C SER A 77 4.36 1.91 13.74
N SER A 78 3.05 2.05 13.54
CA SER A 78 2.35 3.33 13.67
C SER A 78 2.18 3.80 15.13
N SER A 79 2.20 2.89 16.10
CA SER A 79 2.00 3.18 17.54
C SER A 79 3.22 3.77 18.25
N GLY A 80 4.35 4.01 17.55
CA GLY A 80 5.58 4.52 18.18
C GLY A 80 6.36 3.48 19.00
N ARG A 81 5.91 2.22 19.06
CA ARG A 81 6.77 1.09 19.44
C ARG A 81 7.76 0.80 18.31
N SER A 82 8.82 1.61 18.29
CA SER A 82 9.99 1.40 17.43
C SER A 82 10.72 0.12 17.85
N GLU A 83 10.34 -1.03 17.27
CA GLU A 83 11.32 -2.08 17.02
C GLU A 83 11.94 -1.83 15.65
N SER A 84 13.21 -1.42 15.69
CA SER A 84 14.07 -1.18 14.53
C SER A 84 14.08 -2.41 13.61
N GLY A 85 13.45 -2.32 12.44
CA GLY A 85 13.38 -3.40 11.46
C GLY A 85 13.00 -2.85 10.08
N GLY A 86 13.98 -2.73 9.19
CA GLY A 86 13.89 -1.95 7.96
C GLY A 86 12.80 -2.33 6.95
N GLY A 87 12.40 -1.33 6.17
CA GLY A 87 11.57 -1.50 4.98
C GLY A 87 11.55 -0.23 4.15
N LYS A 88 12.37 -0.19 3.09
CA LYS A 88 12.49 0.91 2.13
C LYS A 88 11.13 1.42 1.66
N SER A 89 10.81 2.66 2.03
CA SER A 89 9.89 3.53 1.28
C SER A 89 10.43 3.71 -0.15
N ARG A 90 9.87 2.96 -1.10
CA ARG A 90 9.86 3.33 -2.52
C ARG A 90 8.41 3.44 -2.94
N GLY A 91 7.80 4.56 -2.57
CA GLY A 91 6.54 5.00 -3.17
C GLY A 91 6.77 5.18 -4.67
N LYS A 92 6.22 4.27 -5.47
CA LYS A 92 6.13 4.45 -6.91
C LYS A 92 4.81 5.15 -7.15
N ASP A 93 4.92 6.46 -7.35
CA ASP A 93 3.86 7.31 -7.88
C ASP A 93 3.43 6.77 -9.24
N TRP A 94 2.15 6.40 -9.37
CA TRP A 94 1.50 6.26 -10.65
C TRP A 94 0.10 6.86 -10.53
N SER A 95 0.03 8.18 -10.68
CA SER A 95 -1.19 8.88 -11.06
C SER A 95 -1.77 8.19 -12.30
N ARG A 96 -2.89 7.46 -12.11
CA ARG A 96 -3.67 6.90 -13.22
C ARG A 96 -4.64 7.97 -13.70
N ASP A 97 -4.10 8.99 -14.34
CA ASP A 97 -4.90 9.89 -15.17
C ASP A 97 -5.19 9.19 -16.50
N SER A 98 -6.49 8.98 -16.72
CA SER A 98 -7.04 8.48 -17.97
C SER A 98 -7.12 9.63 -18.97
N VAL A 99 -6.42 9.59 -20.10
CA VAL A 99 -6.85 10.27 -21.34
C VAL A 99 -6.31 9.49 -22.55
N LYS A 100 -7.25 9.01 -23.38
CA LYS A 100 -7.06 8.66 -24.80
C LYS A 100 -6.39 9.82 -25.53
N GLU A 101 -5.41 9.58 -26.40
CA GLU A 101 -5.48 10.02 -27.81
C GLU A 101 -4.31 9.45 -28.64
N SER A 102 -4.60 9.17 -29.90
CA SER A 102 -3.75 8.65 -30.97
C SER A 102 -2.39 9.35 -31.15
N GLY A 103 -1.34 8.60 -31.52
CA GLY A 103 -0.05 9.21 -31.85
C GLY A 103 0.99 8.26 -32.47
N LYS A 104 0.87 8.06 -33.78
CA LYS A 104 1.81 7.42 -34.72
C LYS A 104 3.28 7.89 -34.56
N GLY A 105 4.24 6.97 -34.47
CA GLY A 105 5.68 7.29 -34.57
C GLY A 105 6.60 6.07 -34.40
N LYS A 106 6.75 5.22 -35.43
CA LYS A 106 7.92 5.16 -36.33
C LYS A 106 9.24 4.82 -35.60
N GLY A 107 9.60 3.54 -35.65
CA GLY A 107 10.86 3.00 -35.14
C GLY A 107 12.09 3.65 -35.77
N LYS A 108 13.18 3.65 -34.99
CA LYS A 108 14.54 3.84 -35.49
C LYS A 108 15.50 3.01 -34.65
N ASP A 109 15.75 1.83 -35.18
CA ASP A 109 16.91 1.00 -34.88
C ASP A 109 18.20 1.82 -35.08
N LYS A 110 19.13 1.75 -34.13
CA LYS A 110 20.47 2.30 -34.31
C LYS A 110 21.50 1.51 -33.52
N GLY A 111 21.66 0.24 -33.90
CA GLY A 111 22.90 -0.49 -33.63
C GLY A 111 24.07 0.08 -34.42
N LYS A 112 25.17 0.42 -33.74
CA LYS A 112 26.52 0.39 -34.31
C LYS A 112 27.56 0.32 -33.19
N ASP A 113 27.79 -0.90 -32.73
CA ASP A 113 28.92 -1.27 -31.89
C ASP A 113 30.21 -1.16 -32.72
N LYS A 114 31.23 -0.48 -32.18
CA LYS A 114 32.49 -0.18 -32.88
C LYS A 114 33.64 -0.80 -32.08
N GLY A 115 33.83 -2.11 -32.27
CA GLY A 115 34.99 -2.84 -31.78
C GLY A 115 36.30 -2.27 -32.35
N LYS A 116 37.22 -1.93 -31.44
CA LYS A 116 38.63 -1.66 -31.75
C LYS A 116 39.42 -2.91 -31.41
N ASP A 117 39.89 -3.62 -32.42
CA ASP A 117 40.98 -4.59 -32.29
C ASP A 117 42.20 -4.02 -33.03
N LYS A 118 43.32 -3.90 -32.33
CA LYS A 118 44.63 -3.53 -32.87
C LYS A 118 45.61 -4.61 -32.46
N GLY A 119 45.72 -5.66 -33.26
CA GLY A 119 46.87 -6.55 -33.26
C GLY A 119 47.97 -5.99 -34.17
N LYS A 120 49.19 -5.87 -33.64
CA LYS A 120 50.44 -5.89 -34.38
C LYS A 120 51.47 -6.62 -33.54
#